data_AF-A0A2E9MIJ1-F1
#
_entry.id   AF-A0A2E9MIJ1-F1
#
_cell.length_a   1.000
_cell.length_b   1.000
_cell.length_c   1.000
_cell.angle_alpha   90.00
_cell.angle_beta   90.00
_cell.angle_gamma   90.00
#
_symmetry.space_group_name_H-M   'P 1'
#
loop_
_entity.id
_entity.type
_entity.pdbx_description
1 polymer ?
#
loop_
_entity_poly.entity_id
_entity_poly.type
_entity_poly.pdbx_seq_one_letter_code
_entity_poly.pdbx_strand_id
1 'polypeptide(L)'
;MAVAARIRDERGIYYMTAAVEGLELDRSQHSDRLYKPYNVPAGWVSRAGRAVGTNVFVPTVSGMIEARAELTTWSGLHAEAINLNRTMIAPRVGQDHNYAHNTIDIPLKVVRAGTNRFSTFSSTLHHGIEVMWPGIALLARFSEPVPPLVTAHEDLSIFADELTWEAVTPADGEVQVETREDAFEGTRVLRVVPSSSFFALLDLVPETPPQTFGYERSDSVSTRMNCASRTSTDSVWSCGGSRFHC
;
A
#
# COMPACT_ATOMS: atom_id res chain seq x y z
N MET A 1 23.31 -7.21 21.10
CA MET A 1 23.22 -8.16 19.98
C MET A 1 24.21 -9.29 20.21
N ALA A 2 23.89 -10.53 19.84
CA ALA A 2 24.83 -11.65 19.90
C ALA A 2 24.89 -12.36 18.54
N VAL A 3 26.09 -12.71 18.07
CA VAL A 3 26.30 -13.40 16.79
C VAL A 3 27.08 -14.69 17.03
N ALA A 4 26.63 -15.79 16.42
CA ALA A 4 27.35 -17.05 16.37
C ALA A 4 27.41 -17.54 14.92
N ALA A 5 28.50 -18.20 14.53
CA ALA A 5 28.62 -18.81 13.22
C ALA A 5 28.13 -20.26 13.26
N ARG A 6 27.25 -20.61 12.32
CA ARG A 6 26.87 -22.00 12.03
C ARG A 6 27.72 -22.50 10.85
N ILE A 7 28.62 -23.42 11.11
CA ILE A 7 29.59 -23.95 10.15
C ILE A 7 29.14 -25.34 9.72
N ARG A 8 29.05 -25.59 8.41
CA ARG A 8 28.83 -26.93 7.86
C ARG A 8 30.14 -27.43 7.27
N ASP A 9 30.64 -28.58 7.73
CA ASP A 9 31.83 -29.19 7.15
C ASP A 9 31.52 -29.95 5.84
N GLU A 10 32.56 -30.46 5.18
CA GLU A 10 32.47 -31.25 3.94
C GLU A 10 31.65 -32.55 4.10
N ARG A 11 31.51 -33.06 5.33
CA ARG A 11 30.73 -34.26 5.67
C ARG A 11 29.27 -33.93 5.93
N GLY A 12 28.91 -32.64 5.95
CA GLY A 12 27.59 -32.15 6.23
C GLY A 12 27.24 -32.02 7.71
N ILE A 13 28.23 -32.13 8.61
CA ILE A 13 28.03 -31.94 10.05
C ILE A 13 28.03 -30.44 10.36
N TYR A 14 27.11 -30.02 11.24
CA TYR A 14 27.00 -28.64 11.68
C TYR A 14 27.66 -28.42 13.04
N TYR A 15 28.45 -27.36 13.14
CA TYR A 15 29.01 -26.85 14.39
C TYR A 15 28.53 -25.42 14.59
N MET A 16 28.42 -25.01 15.85
CA MET A 16 28.09 -23.63 16.20
C MET A 16 29.21 -23.06 17.07
N THR A 17 29.70 -21.86 16.75
CA THR A 17 30.67 -21.18 17.63
C THR A 17 29.98 -20.70 18.90
N ALA A 18 30.76 -20.36 19.93
CA ALA A 18 30.24 -19.54 21.01
C ALA A 18 29.68 -18.22 20.45
N ALA A 19 28.64 -17.70 21.11
CA ALA A 19 28.09 -16.40 20.77
C ALA A 19 29.07 -15.29 21.17
N VAL A 20 29.31 -14.35 20.27
CA VAL A 20 30.01 -13.10 20.56
C VAL A 20 28.96 -12.05 20.88
N GLU A 21 29.06 -11.48 22.07
CA GLU A 21 28.15 -10.44 22.58
C GLU A 21 28.79 -9.05 22.48
N GLY A 22 28.03 -8.00 22.81
CA GLY A 22 28.54 -6.62 22.80
C GLY A 22 28.91 -6.09 21.41
N LEU A 23 28.44 -6.75 20.35
CA LEU A 23 28.66 -6.30 18.99
C LEU A 23 27.81 -5.05 18.72
N GLU A 24 28.49 -3.99 18.31
CA GLU A 24 27.90 -2.74 17.85
C GLU A 24 28.27 -2.52 16.37
N LEU A 25 27.38 -1.84 15.66
CA LEU A 25 27.65 -1.40 14.30
C LEU A 25 28.17 0.05 14.38
N ASP A 26 29.48 0.24 14.21
CA ASP A 26 30.04 1.58 14.04
C ASP A 26 29.68 2.12 12.65
N ARG A 27 28.67 2.99 12.62
CA ARG A 27 28.21 3.70 11.42
C ARG A 27 28.11 5.20 11.71
N SER A 28 29.24 5.79 12.09
CA SER A 28 29.30 7.24 12.37
C SER A 28 29.02 8.14 11.16
N GLN A 29 29.18 7.62 9.93
CA GLN A 29 29.10 8.41 8.70
C GLN A 29 27.80 8.26 7.90
N HIS A 30 26.94 7.30 8.23
CA HIS A 30 25.67 7.10 7.54
C HIS A 30 24.69 6.33 8.41
N SER A 31 23.41 6.43 8.09
CA SER A 31 22.40 5.54 8.64
C SER A 31 21.56 4.91 7.54
N ASP A 32 21.11 3.68 7.78
CA ASP A 32 20.19 2.99 6.90
C ASP A 32 18.83 2.85 7.60
N ARG A 33 17.75 3.02 6.84
CA ARG A 33 16.38 2.88 7.33
C ARG A 33 15.58 2.00 6.39
N LEU A 34 14.96 0.97 6.95
CA LEU A 34 14.02 0.11 6.23
C LEU A 34 12.59 0.57 6.56
N TYR A 35 11.91 1.14 5.58
CA TYR A 35 10.50 1.48 5.67
C TYR A 35 9.66 0.25 5.33
N LYS A 36 8.92 -0.23 6.33
CA LYS A 36 8.06 -1.41 6.21
C LYS A 36 6.84 -1.08 5.34
N PRO A 37 6.45 -1.98 4.44
CA PRO A 37 5.20 -1.84 3.70
C PRO A 37 3.97 -2.04 4.59
N TYR A 38 2.87 -1.38 4.23
CA TYR A 38 1.54 -1.52 4.82
C TYR A 38 0.45 -1.49 3.75
N ASN A 39 -0.78 -1.87 4.12
CA ASN A 39 -1.87 -2.12 3.15
C ASN A 39 -1.45 -3.10 2.05
N VAL A 40 -0.69 -4.12 2.43
CA VAL A 40 -0.16 -5.13 1.52
C VAL A 40 -1.30 -6.11 1.15
N PRO A 41 -1.55 -6.37 -0.14
CA PRO A 41 -2.63 -7.25 -0.56
C PRO A 41 -2.41 -8.70 -0.14
N ALA A 42 -3.47 -9.36 0.32
CA ALA A 42 -3.46 -10.81 0.50
C ALA A 42 -3.32 -11.50 -0.86
N GLY A 43 -2.30 -12.34 -1.03
CA GLY A 43 -2.02 -13.02 -2.29
C GLY A 43 -1.67 -12.05 -3.42
N TRP A 44 -0.64 -11.21 -3.22
CA TRP A 44 -0.21 -10.23 -4.20
C TRP A 44 0.24 -10.90 -5.51
N VAL A 45 -0.66 -10.90 -6.50
CA VAL A 45 -0.39 -11.36 -7.87
C VAL A 45 -0.86 -10.33 -8.90
N SER A 46 0.06 -9.79 -9.69
CA SER A 46 -0.28 -8.93 -10.83
C SER A 46 -0.34 -9.75 -12.10
N ARG A 47 -1.55 -9.84 -12.68
CA ARG A 47 -1.84 -10.50 -13.97
C ARG A 47 -3.14 -9.96 -14.56
N ALA A 48 -3.41 -10.30 -15.82
CA ALA A 48 -4.62 -9.94 -16.57
C ALA A 48 -4.86 -8.43 -16.59
N GLY A 49 -3.79 -7.64 -16.76
CA GLY A 49 -3.85 -6.18 -16.85
C GLY A 49 -4.14 -5.49 -15.52
N ARG A 50 -3.97 -6.15 -14.39
CA ARG A 50 -4.24 -5.58 -13.06
C ARG A 50 -2.96 -5.13 -12.37
N ALA A 51 -2.98 -3.89 -11.87
CA ALA A 51 -1.96 -3.38 -10.96
C ALA A 51 -2.31 -3.75 -9.51
N VAL A 52 -1.32 -4.22 -8.76
CA VAL A 52 -1.45 -4.59 -7.34
C VAL A 52 -0.28 -3.94 -6.59
N GLY A 53 -0.49 -3.46 -5.38
CA GLY A 53 0.49 -2.60 -4.73
C GLY A 53 0.32 -2.44 -3.22
N THR A 54 1.32 -1.85 -2.59
CA THR A 54 1.42 -1.57 -1.15
C THR A 54 1.95 -0.15 -0.94
N ASN A 55 1.82 0.36 0.28
CA ASN A 55 2.31 1.68 0.64
C ASN A 55 3.50 1.57 1.60
N VAL A 56 4.39 2.56 1.57
CA VAL A 56 5.44 2.80 2.58
C VAL A 56 5.39 4.26 3.00
N PHE A 57 5.58 4.54 4.29
CA PHE A 57 5.59 5.91 4.79
C PHE A 57 7.02 6.37 5.06
N VAL A 58 7.39 7.51 4.44
CA VAL A 58 8.73 8.10 4.50
C VAL A 58 8.60 9.47 5.18
N PRO A 59 8.95 9.63 6.46
CA PRO A 59 8.71 10.88 7.19
C PRO A 59 9.53 12.05 6.66
N THR A 60 10.70 11.79 6.08
CA THR A 60 11.54 12.81 5.44
C THR A 60 12.43 12.16 4.38
N VAL A 61 12.75 12.93 3.35
CA VAL A 61 13.76 12.61 2.34
C VAL A 61 15.02 13.45 2.49
N SER A 62 15.04 14.37 3.46
CA SER A 62 16.20 15.23 3.74
C SER A 62 17.39 14.37 4.17
N GLY A 63 18.56 14.64 3.58
CA GLY A 63 19.78 13.87 3.82
C GLY A 63 19.79 12.46 3.22
N MET A 64 18.74 12.04 2.49
CA MET A 64 18.73 10.76 1.80
C MET A 64 19.71 10.79 0.63
N ILE A 65 20.63 9.83 0.60
CA ILE A 65 21.68 9.71 -0.43
C ILE A 65 21.50 8.48 -1.30
N GLU A 66 20.70 7.50 -0.85
CA GLU A 66 20.42 6.29 -1.60
C GLU A 66 19.03 5.74 -1.24
N ALA A 67 18.38 5.11 -2.22
CA ALA A 67 17.10 4.45 -2.03
C ALA A 67 17.05 3.17 -2.88
N ARG A 68 16.54 2.09 -2.29
CA ARG A 68 16.39 0.78 -2.94
C ARG A 68 15.06 0.15 -2.57
N ALA A 69 14.42 -0.53 -3.52
CA ALA A 69 13.30 -1.41 -3.22
C ALA A 69 13.83 -2.81 -2.91
N GLU A 70 13.41 -3.37 -1.79
CA GLU A 70 13.73 -4.75 -1.41
C GLU A 70 12.47 -5.60 -1.47
N LEU A 71 12.51 -6.69 -2.24
CA LEU A 71 11.36 -7.57 -2.43
C LEU A 71 11.79 -9.01 -2.72
N THR A 72 10.94 -9.94 -2.32
CA THR A 72 11.05 -11.35 -2.72
C THR A 72 9.91 -11.68 -3.65
N THR A 73 10.19 -12.35 -4.77
CA THR A 73 9.21 -12.70 -5.77
C THR A 73 9.17 -14.19 -6.01
N TRP A 74 8.00 -14.68 -6.43
CA TRP A 74 7.87 -15.90 -7.21
C TRP A 74 7.53 -15.51 -8.64
N SER A 75 8.25 -16.09 -9.60
CA SER A 75 8.06 -15.86 -11.03
C SER A 75 8.18 -14.38 -11.46
N GLY A 76 9.11 -13.64 -10.86
CA GLY A 76 9.29 -12.19 -11.08
C GLY A 76 9.47 -11.77 -12.55
N LEU A 77 9.95 -12.65 -13.44
CA LEU A 77 10.14 -12.35 -14.86
C LEU A 77 8.83 -12.07 -15.61
N HIS A 78 7.68 -12.42 -15.02
CA HIS A 78 6.34 -12.09 -15.55
C HIS A 78 5.85 -10.68 -15.20
N ALA A 79 6.63 -9.89 -14.44
CA ALA A 79 6.35 -8.47 -14.32
C ALA A 79 6.54 -7.77 -15.67
N GLU A 80 5.71 -6.75 -15.92
CA GLU A 80 5.93 -5.80 -17.01
C GLU A 80 6.29 -4.42 -16.48
N ALA A 81 5.85 -4.11 -15.26
CA ALA A 81 6.25 -2.91 -14.55
C ALA A 81 6.31 -3.17 -13.05
N ILE A 82 7.33 -2.60 -12.41
CA ILE A 82 7.39 -2.31 -10.98
C ILE A 82 7.49 -0.79 -10.88
N ASN A 83 6.53 -0.19 -10.19
CA ASN A 83 6.38 1.25 -10.08
C ASN A 83 6.55 1.72 -8.65
N LEU A 84 7.08 2.94 -8.50
CA LEU A 84 6.99 3.76 -7.29
C LEU A 84 6.32 5.09 -7.68
N ASN A 85 5.24 5.46 -7.01
CA ASN A 85 4.54 6.73 -7.27
C ASN A 85 4.20 6.94 -8.76
N ARG A 86 3.71 5.89 -9.43
CA ARG A 86 3.40 5.85 -10.88
C ARG A 86 4.61 5.97 -11.83
N THR A 87 5.83 6.01 -11.30
CA THR A 87 7.07 5.95 -12.09
C THR A 87 7.58 4.52 -12.12
N MET A 88 7.82 3.98 -13.31
CA MET A 88 8.44 2.67 -13.46
C MET A 88 9.89 2.72 -12.96
N ILE A 89 10.20 1.91 -11.95
CA ILE A 89 11.55 1.76 -11.38
C ILE A 89 12.26 0.51 -11.90
N ALA A 90 11.51 -0.51 -12.35
CA ALA A 90 12.06 -1.66 -13.05
C ALA A 90 11.00 -2.29 -13.97
N PRO A 91 11.39 -2.81 -15.15
CA PRO A 91 10.47 -3.54 -16.02
C PRO A 91 10.26 -5.00 -15.57
N ARG A 92 11.35 -5.70 -15.20
CA ARG A 92 11.38 -7.13 -14.80
C ARG A 92 12.40 -7.34 -13.70
N VAL A 93 12.15 -8.33 -12.85
CA VAL A 93 13.08 -8.79 -11.80
C VAL A 93 12.98 -10.31 -11.64
N GLY A 94 13.86 -10.91 -10.85
CA GLY A 94 13.72 -12.29 -10.40
C GLY A 94 13.90 -13.35 -11.48
N GLN A 95 13.19 -14.46 -11.32
CA GLN A 95 13.31 -15.67 -12.13
C GLN A 95 11.96 -16.10 -12.71
N ASP A 96 11.97 -17.06 -13.63
CA ASP A 96 10.77 -17.71 -14.16
C ASP A 96 10.45 -18.97 -13.34
N HIS A 97 9.22 -19.08 -12.83
CA HIS A 97 8.77 -20.20 -11.98
C HIS A 97 9.72 -20.54 -10.82
N ASN A 98 10.37 -19.54 -10.23
CA ASN A 98 11.26 -19.73 -9.09
C ASN A 98 11.29 -18.50 -8.16
N TYR A 99 11.78 -18.72 -6.94
CA TYR A 99 12.00 -17.66 -5.96
C TYR A 99 13.23 -16.82 -6.31
N ALA A 100 13.11 -15.52 -6.08
CA ALA A 100 14.24 -14.61 -6.14
C ALA A 100 14.09 -13.49 -5.11
N HIS A 101 15.18 -13.20 -4.40
CA HIS A 101 15.34 -11.95 -3.69
C HIS A 101 15.88 -10.90 -4.67
N ASN A 102 15.28 -9.72 -4.67
CA ASN A 102 15.58 -8.67 -5.63
C ASN A 102 15.80 -7.35 -4.89
N THR A 103 16.77 -6.61 -5.41
CA THR A 103 17.09 -5.25 -4.99
C THR A 103 17.00 -4.37 -6.24
N ILE A 104 16.25 -3.27 -6.16
CA ILE A 104 16.06 -2.33 -7.26
C ILE A 104 16.52 -0.96 -6.81
N ASP A 105 17.52 -0.38 -7.48
CA ASP A 105 17.94 0.99 -7.22
C ASP A 105 16.82 1.97 -7.62
N ILE A 106 16.50 2.90 -6.72
CA ILE A 106 15.43 3.89 -6.93
C ILE A 106 16.06 5.27 -7.11
N PRO A 107 15.74 5.98 -8.21
CA PRO A 107 16.13 7.38 -8.34
C PRO A 107 15.52 8.22 -7.22
N LEU A 108 16.34 8.93 -6.44
CA LEU A 108 15.90 9.70 -5.26
C LEU A 108 14.73 10.66 -5.56
N LYS A 109 14.70 11.25 -6.75
CA LYS A 109 13.62 12.15 -7.21
C LYS A 109 12.22 11.51 -7.27
N VAL A 110 12.13 10.18 -7.22
CA VAL A 110 10.87 9.43 -7.24
C VAL A 110 10.33 9.22 -5.83
N VAL A 111 11.21 9.22 -4.82
CA VAL A 111 10.84 9.11 -3.41
C VAL A 111 10.38 10.49 -2.93
N ARG A 112 9.27 10.53 -2.20
CA ARG A 112 8.73 11.74 -1.58
C ARG A 112 8.61 11.56 -0.07
N ALA A 113 8.61 12.66 0.67
CA ALA A 113 8.11 12.63 2.04
C ALA A 113 6.62 12.26 2.04
N GLY A 114 6.17 11.59 3.10
CA GLY A 114 4.85 11.00 3.23
C GLY A 114 4.74 9.59 2.64
N THR A 115 3.54 9.26 2.20
CA THR A 115 3.14 7.96 1.66
C THR A 115 3.63 7.80 0.23
N ASN A 116 4.36 6.72 0.01
CA ASN A 116 4.85 6.30 -1.29
C ASN A 116 4.17 4.97 -1.66
N ARG A 117 3.72 4.84 -2.91
CA ARG A 117 3.01 3.64 -3.35
C ARG A 117 3.87 2.82 -4.29
N PHE A 118 4.19 1.60 -3.88
CA PHE A 118 4.73 0.57 -4.76
C PHE A 118 3.59 -0.16 -5.48
N SER A 119 3.79 -0.51 -6.74
CA SER A 119 2.89 -1.41 -7.45
C SER A 119 3.61 -2.27 -8.49
N THR A 120 3.07 -3.44 -8.76
CA THR A 120 3.45 -4.28 -9.90
C THR A 120 2.32 -4.34 -10.91
N PHE A 121 2.66 -4.57 -12.17
CA PHE A 121 1.70 -4.74 -13.27
C PHE A 121 2.16 -5.87 -14.21
N SER A 122 1.20 -6.60 -14.75
CA SER A 122 1.41 -7.58 -15.82
C SER A 122 0.12 -7.77 -16.63
N SER A 123 0.24 -7.74 -17.95
CA SER A 123 -0.84 -8.02 -18.89
C SER A 123 -1.04 -9.52 -19.17
N THR A 124 -0.11 -10.36 -18.72
CA THR A 124 -0.14 -11.82 -18.91
C THR A 124 -1.44 -12.46 -18.38
N LEU A 125 -1.99 -13.42 -19.12
CA LEU A 125 -3.23 -14.12 -18.71
C LEU A 125 -2.96 -15.34 -17.83
N HIS A 126 -1.79 -15.96 -17.95
CA HIS A 126 -1.45 -17.20 -17.25
C HIS A 126 -0.73 -16.93 -15.93
N HIS A 127 0.58 -16.69 -16.00
CA HIS A 127 1.45 -16.46 -14.85
C HIS A 127 1.77 -14.99 -14.70
N GLY A 128 1.44 -14.43 -13.53
CA GLY A 128 1.81 -13.08 -13.15
C GLY A 128 3.05 -13.05 -12.27
N ILE A 129 3.52 -11.84 -11.96
CA ILE A 129 4.45 -11.67 -10.84
C ILE A 129 3.69 -11.87 -9.53
N GLU A 130 4.27 -12.69 -8.64
CA GLU A 130 3.83 -12.82 -7.26
C GLU A 130 4.85 -12.14 -6.35
N VAL A 131 4.38 -11.23 -5.50
CA VAL A 131 5.23 -10.59 -4.48
C VAL A 131 4.99 -11.29 -3.15
N MET A 132 6.05 -11.82 -2.57
CA MET A 132 5.97 -12.54 -1.31
C MET A 132 5.78 -11.59 -0.13
N TRP A 133 5.16 -12.08 0.94
CA TRP A 133 5.11 -11.38 2.22
C TRP A 133 6.55 -11.04 2.69
N PRO A 134 6.86 -9.80 3.15
CA PRO A 134 5.94 -8.72 3.54
C PRO A 134 5.52 -7.73 2.45
N GLY A 135 5.80 -7.96 1.17
CA GLY A 135 5.62 -6.97 0.10
C GLY A 135 6.93 -6.29 -0.28
N ILE A 136 6.83 -5.08 -0.83
CA ILE A 136 8.00 -4.30 -1.28
C ILE A 136 8.37 -3.27 -0.22
N ALA A 137 9.54 -3.44 0.41
CA ALA A 137 10.07 -2.48 1.37
C ALA A 137 10.96 -1.44 0.69
N LEU A 138 11.06 -0.25 1.30
CA LEU A 138 12.01 0.78 0.86
C LEU A 138 13.19 0.83 1.84
N LEU A 139 14.38 0.50 1.36
CA LEU A 139 15.63 0.71 2.07
C LEU A 139 16.23 2.05 1.65
N ALA A 140 16.42 2.96 2.60
CA ALA A 140 17.02 4.26 2.35
C ALA A 140 18.31 4.41 3.15
N ARG A 141 19.30 5.07 2.56
CA ARG A 141 20.54 5.48 3.23
C ARG A 141 20.58 6.99 3.35
N PHE A 142 21.09 7.47 4.47
CA PHE A 142 21.24 8.88 4.79
C PHE A 142 22.69 9.23 5.05
N SER A 143 23.09 10.45 4.68
CA SER A 143 24.44 11.00 4.93
C SER A 143 24.72 11.29 6.41
N GLU A 144 23.69 11.30 7.25
CA GLU A 144 23.79 11.54 8.68
C GLU A 144 22.97 10.50 9.46
N PRO A 145 23.26 10.30 10.75
CA PRO A 145 22.41 9.50 11.62
C PRO A 145 21.00 10.10 11.70
N VAL A 146 20.00 9.38 11.16
CA VAL A 146 18.60 9.80 11.30
C VAL A 146 18.11 9.40 12.69
N PRO A 147 17.49 10.32 13.46
CA PRO A 147 16.92 10.00 14.76
C PRO A 147 15.99 8.79 14.65
N PRO A 148 15.99 7.86 15.64
CA PRO A 148 15.12 6.69 15.61
C PRO A 148 13.68 7.13 15.34
N LEU A 149 12.96 6.36 14.50
CA LEU A 149 11.54 6.62 14.30
C LEU A 149 10.88 6.61 15.68
N VAL A 150 10.21 7.70 16.03
CA VAL A 150 9.26 7.68 17.14
C VAL A 150 8.29 6.57 16.76
N THR A 151 8.28 5.51 17.55
CA THR A 151 7.51 4.30 17.27
C THR A 151 6.05 4.68 17.44
N ALA A 152 5.42 5.17 16.36
CA ALA A 152 3.97 5.20 16.28
C ALA A 152 3.53 3.75 16.45
N HIS A 153 2.64 3.49 17.42
CA HIS A 153 2.16 2.15 17.73
C HIS A 153 1.79 1.41 16.44
N GLU A 154 2.44 0.25 16.21
CA GLU A 154 2.59 -0.38 14.89
C GLU A 154 1.27 -0.88 14.25
N ASP A 155 0.13 -0.81 14.93
CA ASP A 155 -1.06 -1.57 14.51
C ASP A 155 -2.06 -0.84 13.61
N LEU A 156 -2.14 0.50 13.60
CA LEU A 156 -3.08 1.22 12.72
C LEU A 156 -2.56 2.63 12.39
N SER A 157 -1.45 2.70 11.68
CA SER A 157 -0.99 3.99 11.16
C SER A 157 -1.81 4.32 9.91
N ILE A 158 -2.97 4.94 10.10
CA ILE A 158 -3.55 5.77 9.05
C ILE A 158 -2.67 7.01 8.99
N PHE A 159 -1.93 7.18 7.90
CA PHE A 159 -1.09 8.35 7.73
C PHE A 159 -1.96 9.52 7.30
N ALA A 160 -1.71 10.70 7.88
CA ALA A 160 -2.55 11.88 7.67
C ALA A 160 -2.64 12.30 6.20
N ASP A 161 -1.64 11.92 5.39
CA ASP A 161 -1.60 12.21 3.96
C ASP A 161 -2.40 11.23 3.09
N GLU A 162 -2.89 10.12 3.67
CA GLU A 162 -3.85 9.21 3.04
C GLU A 162 -5.31 9.60 3.32
N LEU A 163 -5.56 10.47 4.30
CA LEU A 163 -6.90 10.91 4.66
C LEU A 163 -7.32 12.07 3.77
N THR A 164 -8.20 11.79 2.80
CA THR A 164 -9.08 12.81 2.22
C THR A 164 -10.20 13.08 3.22
N TRP A 165 -10.09 14.18 3.94
CA TRP A 165 -11.19 14.68 4.77
C TRP A 165 -12.02 15.64 3.93
N GLU A 166 -13.31 15.34 3.77
CA GLU A 166 -14.29 16.39 3.52
C GLU A 166 -14.70 16.93 4.89
N ALA A 167 -14.32 18.19 5.17
CA ALA A 167 -14.85 18.87 6.34
C ALA A 167 -16.34 19.12 6.09
N VAL A 168 -17.20 18.26 6.63
CA VAL A 168 -18.62 18.55 6.71
C VAL A 168 -18.79 19.59 7.82
N THR A 169 -18.74 20.86 7.47
CA THR A 169 -19.11 21.94 8.38
C THR A 169 -20.61 21.83 8.65
N PRO A 170 -21.05 21.60 9.90
CA PRO A 170 -22.44 21.84 10.25
C PRO A 170 -22.73 23.32 10.01
N ALA A 171 -23.97 23.66 9.64
CA ALA A 171 -24.37 25.03 9.30
C ALA A 171 -24.02 26.08 10.38
N ASP A 172 -23.80 25.65 11.63
CA ASP A 172 -23.70 26.53 12.79
C ASP A 172 -22.43 26.30 13.66
N GLY A 173 -21.47 25.48 13.20
CA GLY A 173 -20.26 25.13 13.96
C GLY A 173 -18.99 25.82 13.46
N GLU A 174 -18.28 26.54 14.33
CA GLU A 174 -16.95 27.09 14.01
C GLU A 174 -15.88 25.99 14.14
N VAL A 175 -15.31 25.57 13.02
CA VAL A 175 -14.19 24.63 12.99
C VAL A 175 -12.89 25.42 12.96
N GLN A 176 -12.11 25.36 14.04
CA GLN A 176 -10.75 25.91 14.04
C GLN A 176 -9.79 24.85 13.49
N VAL A 177 -9.24 25.12 12.31
CA VAL A 177 -8.16 24.30 11.73
C VAL A 177 -6.84 24.94 12.15
N GLU A 178 -6.22 24.44 13.20
CA GLU A 178 -4.84 24.80 13.53
C GLU A 178 -3.89 24.01 12.62
N THR A 179 -2.90 24.69 12.03
CA THR A 179 -1.77 24.02 11.39
C THR A 179 -0.63 23.99 12.38
N ARG A 180 -0.02 22.82 12.52
CA ARG A 180 1.04 22.57 13.49
C ARG A 180 2.31 22.20 12.74
N GLU A 181 3.35 23.03 12.86
CA GLU A 181 4.65 22.81 12.21
C GLU A 181 5.44 21.65 12.83
N ASP A 182 5.05 21.18 14.02
CA ASP A 182 5.66 20.07 14.75
C ASP A 182 5.23 18.68 14.25
N ALA A 183 4.19 18.60 13.42
CA ALA A 183 3.68 17.33 12.94
C ALA A 183 4.24 16.96 11.57
N PHE A 184 5.51 16.52 11.53
CA PHE A 184 6.25 16.11 10.33
C PHE A 184 6.37 17.18 9.23
N GLU A 185 7.53 17.27 8.61
CA GLU A 185 7.81 18.26 7.56
C GLU A 185 6.79 18.17 6.41
N GLY A 186 5.92 19.18 6.29
CA GLY A 186 4.90 19.28 5.25
C GLY A 186 3.53 18.68 5.56
N THR A 187 3.26 18.22 6.79
CA THR A 187 1.95 17.64 7.16
C THR A 187 1.06 18.66 7.87
N ARG A 188 -0.26 18.57 7.64
CA ARG A 188 -1.27 19.36 8.37
C ARG A 188 -1.97 18.43 9.36
N VAL A 189 -1.88 18.72 10.65
CA VAL A 189 -2.69 18.04 11.68
C VAL A 189 -3.90 18.89 11.97
N LEU A 190 -5.09 18.30 11.86
CA LEU A 190 -6.34 18.99 12.14
C LEU A 190 -6.76 18.70 13.58
N ARG A 191 -6.77 19.74 14.42
CA ARG A 191 -7.29 19.64 15.79
C ARG A 191 -8.72 20.17 15.82
N VAL A 192 -9.70 19.29 15.99
CA VAL A 192 -11.09 19.69 16.22
C VAL A 192 -11.27 19.99 17.70
N VAL A 193 -11.55 21.25 18.05
CA VAL A 193 -11.95 21.62 19.41
C VAL A 193 -13.48 21.60 19.46
N PRO A 194 -14.10 20.58 20.10
CA PRO A 194 -15.54 20.56 20.24
C PRO A 194 -16.00 21.74 21.09
N SER A 195 -17.08 22.43 20.70
CA SER A 195 -17.77 23.32 21.64
C SER A 195 -18.36 22.48 22.78
N SER A 196 -18.66 23.08 23.93
CA SER A 196 -19.13 22.38 25.14
C SER A 196 -20.45 21.61 24.98
N SER A 197 -21.04 21.60 23.79
CA SER A 197 -22.30 20.95 23.43
C SER A 197 -22.14 19.83 22.39
N PHE A 198 -20.93 19.42 22.03
CA PHE A 198 -20.67 18.64 20.81
C PHE A 198 -20.24 17.18 21.06
N PHE A 199 -20.82 16.26 20.29
CA PHE A 199 -20.27 14.92 20.01
C PHE A 199 -19.79 14.93 18.54
N ALA A 200 -18.51 14.67 18.31
CA ALA A 200 -17.97 14.49 16.96
C ALA A 200 -18.13 13.02 16.56
N LEU A 201 -18.87 12.75 15.48
CA LEU A 201 -18.71 11.51 14.71
C LEU A 201 -17.77 11.83 13.55
N LEU A 202 -16.55 11.29 13.58
CA LEU A 202 -15.68 11.26 12.41
C LEU A 202 -16.22 10.18 11.47
N ASP A 203 -17.00 10.57 10.47
CA ASP A 203 -17.34 9.67 9.38
C ASP A 203 -16.16 9.64 8.40
N LEU A 204 -15.38 8.56 8.47
CA LEU A 204 -14.40 8.22 7.45
C LEU A 204 -15.15 7.69 6.22
N VAL A 205 -15.35 8.55 5.22
CA VAL A 205 -15.90 8.12 3.93
C VAL A 205 -14.74 7.71 3.03
N PRO A 206 -14.52 6.42 2.72
CA PRO A 206 -13.50 6.03 1.76
C PRO A 206 -13.84 6.63 0.39
N GLU A 207 -12.86 7.27 -0.25
CA GLU A 207 -13.02 7.75 -1.63
C GLU A 207 -13.30 6.57 -2.56
N THR A 208 -14.52 6.54 -3.07
CA THR A 208 -14.96 5.81 -4.27
C THR A 208 -14.88 4.28 -4.20
N PRO A 209 -15.96 3.54 -4.56
CA PRO A 209 -15.79 2.13 -4.92
C PRO A 209 -14.73 2.02 -6.03
N PRO A 210 -13.93 0.93 -6.08
CA PRO A 210 -12.95 0.74 -7.13
C PRO A 210 -13.63 1.01 -8.46
N GLN A 211 -13.04 1.88 -9.29
CA GLN A 211 -13.51 2.05 -10.65
C GLN A 211 -13.48 0.67 -11.30
N THR A 212 -14.64 0.04 -11.42
CA THR A 212 -14.84 -1.01 -12.39
C THR A 212 -14.62 -0.34 -13.73
N PHE A 213 -13.46 -0.61 -14.35
CA PHE A 213 -13.30 -0.34 -15.77
C PHE A 213 -14.44 -1.07 -16.47
N GLY A 214 -15.45 -0.31 -16.88
CA GLY A 214 -16.62 -0.81 -17.57
C GLY A 214 -16.16 -1.48 -18.85
N TYR A 215 -16.32 -2.79 -18.91
CA TYR A 215 -16.34 -3.49 -20.17
C TYR A 215 -17.72 -3.20 -20.79
N GLU A 216 -17.78 -2.28 -21.76
CA GLU A 216 -18.93 -2.24 -22.67
C GLU A 216 -18.95 -3.56 -23.44
N ARG A 217 -19.82 -4.46 -23.00
CA ARG A 217 -20.25 -5.59 -23.82
C ARG A 217 -21.21 -4.99 -24.85
N SER A 218 -20.80 -4.93 -26.11
CA SER A 218 -21.75 -4.84 -27.21
C SER A 218 -22.71 -6.04 -27.12
N ASP A 219 -23.99 -5.75 -27.38
CA ASP A 219 -25.11 -6.67 -27.48
C ASP A 219 -25.79 -7.08 -26.16
N SER A 220 -26.81 -6.31 -25.77
CA SER A 220 -28.11 -6.91 -25.45
C SER A 220 -29.26 -5.91 -25.54
N VAL A 221 -30.39 -6.46 -26.01
CA VAL A 221 -31.65 -5.83 -26.35
C VAL A 221 -32.21 -4.94 -25.23
N SER A 222 -32.43 -3.66 -25.56
CA SER A 222 -33.16 -2.69 -24.74
C SER A 222 -34.62 -3.14 -24.59
N THR A 223 -34.99 -3.65 -23.41
CA THR A 223 -36.39 -3.62 -22.96
C THR A 223 -36.54 -2.43 -22.01
N ARG A 224 -37.17 -1.36 -22.49
CA ARG A 224 -37.51 -0.18 -21.66
C ARG A 224 -38.67 -0.54 -20.72
N MET A 225 -38.42 -0.51 -19.41
CA MET A 225 -39.48 -0.37 -18.40
C MET A 225 -39.54 1.09 -17.98
N ASN A 226 -40.53 1.81 -18.49
CA ASN A 226 -40.91 3.14 -17.98
C ASN A 226 -41.79 2.93 -16.74
N CYS A 227 -41.28 3.26 -15.55
CA CYS A 227 -42.14 3.49 -14.39
C CYS A 227 -42.64 4.94 -14.43
N ALA A 228 -43.84 5.13 -14.98
CA ALA A 228 -44.62 6.33 -14.73
C ALA A 228 -45.46 6.09 -13.46
N SER A 229 -45.38 7.01 -12.50
CA SER A 229 -46.30 7.06 -11.37
C SER A 229 -47.67 7.52 -11.88
N ARG A 230 -48.71 6.73 -11.60
CA ARG A 230 -50.08 7.26 -11.54
C ARG A 230 -50.94 6.45 -10.57
N THR A 231 -51.68 7.23 -9.79
CA THR A 231 -52.75 6.88 -8.87
C THR A 231 -53.98 6.34 -9.61
N SER A 232 -54.54 5.22 -9.16
CA SER A 232 -55.98 4.95 -8.95
C SER A 232 -56.36 3.48 -9.17
N THR A 233 -57.09 2.98 -8.17
CA THR A 233 -58.13 1.92 -8.10
C THR A 233 -58.24 0.85 -9.19
N ASP A 234 -58.23 -0.40 -8.70
CA ASP A 234 -58.84 -1.63 -9.21
C ASP A 234 -58.38 -2.20 -10.56
N SER A 235 -57.63 -3.31 -10.51
CA SER A 235 -58.04 -4.60 -11.12
C SER A 235 -56.97 -5.69 -10.97
N VAL A 236 -57.47 -6.91 -10.82
CA VAL A 236 -56.78 -8.19 -10.61
C VAL A 236 -55.82 -8.55 -11.75
N TRP A 237 -54.64 -9.08 -11.42
CA TRP A 237 -53.77 -9.77 -12.38
C TRP A 237 -53.36 -11.15 -11.84
N SER A 238 -53.63 -12.19 -12.65
CA SER A 238 -53.12 -13.54 -12.48
C SER A 238 -51.78 -13.68 -13.22
N CYS A 239 -50.69 -14.00 -12.51
CA CYS A 239 -49.41 -14.36 -13.13
C CYS A 239 -49.31 -15.87 -13.30
N GLY A 240 -49.39 -16.33 -14.55
CA GLY A 240 -49.15 -17.72 -14.94
C GLY A 240 -47.67 -17.99 -15.19
N GLY A 241 -47.13 -18.98 -14.46
CA GLY A 241 -46.25 -20.06 -14.94
C GLY A 241 -44.91 -19.73 -15.62
N SER A 242 -43.82 -20.21 -15.01
CA SER A 242 -42.80 -21.02 -15.70
C SER A 242 -42.12 -21.95 -14.69
N ARG A 243 -42.05 -23.24 -15.02
CA ARG A 243 -41.34 -24.29 -14.28
C ARG A 243 -39.86 -24.27 -14.66
N PHE A 244 -38.99 -24.46 -13.69
CA PHE A 244 -37.61 -24.90 -13.92
C PHE A 244 -37.58 -26.44 -13.94
N HIS A 245 -36.89 -27.00 -14.94
CA HIS A 245 -36.35 -28.36 -14.86
C HIS A 245 -34.85 -28.24 -14.57
N CYS A 246 -34.36 -29.17 -13.74
CA CYS A 246 -32.94 -29.42 -13.47
C CYS A 246 -32.19 -29.78 -14.75
#